data_AF-A0A5P9PFN1-F1
#
_entry.id   AF-A0A5P9PFN1-F1
#
_cell.length_a   1.000
_cell.length_b   1.000
_cell.length_c   1.000
_cell.angle_alpha   90.00
_cell.angle_beta   90.00
_cell.angle_gamma   90.00
#
_symmetry.space_group_name_H-M   'P 1'
#
loop_
_entity.id
_entity.type
_entity.pdbx_description
1 polymer ?
#
loop_
_entity_poly.entity_id
_entity_poly.type
_entity_poly.pdbx_seq_one_letter_code
_entity_poly.pdbx_strand_id
1 'polypeptide(L)'
;MLEQQLLDISDVHIENPEHGKRVAVALRSIASRTDIAVAYDWSLIYGGADMTDPYRIALRVGIDPRNQIGAMQFGAADHLSIPAAGGGDGTKAYKMAGKRDMYFQPGCQVSLGTVLDAVDQFVLTRTRPTLVNWRTA
;
A
#
# COMPACT_ATOMS: atom_id res chain seq x y z
N MET A 1 -0.96 18.66 -8.21
CA MET A 1 -0.78 18.32 -6.79
C MET A 1 -0.68 16.81 -6.67
N LEU A 2 0.31 16.28 -5.95
CA LEU A 2 0.60 14.83 -5.93
C LEU A 2 -0.58 13.99 -5.41
N GLU A 3 -1.34 14.50 -4.43
CA GLU A 3 -2.53 13.81 -3.92
C GLU A 3 -3.56 13.51 -5.01
N GLN A 4 -3.87 14.49 -5.86
CA GLN A 4 -4.81 14.29 -6.96
C GLN A 4 -4.29 13.23 -7.93
N GLN A 5 -2.97 13.27 -8.23
CA GLN A 5 -2.36 12.25 -9.09
C GLN A 5 -2.47 10.85 -8.48
N LEU A 6 -2.27 10.72 -7.17
CA LEU A 6 -2.42 9.45 -6.45
C LEU A 6 -3.86 8.93 -6.50
N LEU A 7 -4.88 9.78 -6.58
CA LEU A 7 -6.26 9.29 -6.76
C LEU A 7 -6.53 8.73 -8.17
N ASP A 8 -5.70 9.12 -9.14
CA ASP A 8 -5.84 8.78 -10.56
C ASP A 8 -4.86 7.68 -11.04
N ILE A 9 -3.95 7.21 -10.17
CA ILE A 9 -2.99 6.14 -10.43
C ILE A 9 -3.01 5.08 -9.32
N SER A 10 -2.60 3.87 -9.65
CA SER A 10 -2.49 2.76 -8.70
C SER A 10 -1.05 2.31 -8.46
N ASP A 11 -0.20 2.35 -9.48
CA ASP A 11 1.19 1.93 -9.35
C ASP A 11 2.11 3.14 -9.27
N VAL A 12 2.89 3.20 -8.20
CA VAL A 12 3.79 4.32 -7.89
C VAL A 12 5.21 3.79 -7.81
N HIS A 13 5.99 4.04 -8.87
CA HIS A 13 7.42 3.74 -8.88
C HIS A 13 8.16 4.80 -8.07
N ILE A 14 8.82 4.38 -6.99
CA ILE A 14 9.54 5.28 -6.12
C ILE A 14 10.97 5.46 -6.65
N GLU A 15 11.17 6.55 -7.37
CA GLU A 15 12.43 6.85 -8.07
C GLU A 15 13.61 7.11 -7.13
N ASN A 16 13.37 7.78 -6.01
CA ASN A 16 14.40 8.21 -5.06
C ASN A 16 13.78 8.46 -3.65
N PRO A 17 14.58 8.67 -2.59
CA PRO A 17 14.06 8.83 -1.23
C PRO A 17 13.15 10.05 -1.06
N GLU A 18 13.45 11.18 -1.73
CA GLU A 18 12.64 12.40 -1.65
C GLU A 18 11.29 12.23 -2.32
N HIS A 19 11.23 11.54 -3.46
CA HIS A 19 9.97 11.14 -4.08
C HIS A 19 9.17 10.23 -3.13
N GLY A 20 9.82 9.24 -2.51
CA GLY A 20 9.20 8.36 -1.52
C GLY A 20 8.57 9.10 -0.35
N LYS A 21 9.30 10.04 0.26
CA LYS A 21 8.79 10.89 1.34
C LYS A 21 7.57 11.69 0.91
N ARG A 22 7.60 12.30 -0.27
CA ARG A 22 6.45 13.05 -0.81
C ARG A 22 5.22 12.17 -1.01
N VAL A 23 5.40 10.94 -1.51
CA VAL A 23 4.31 9.97 -1.66
C VAL A 23 3.73 9.59 -0.30
N ALA A 24 4.58 9.29 0.69
CA ALA A 24 4.11 8.97 2.04
C ALA A 24 3.34 10.12 2.70
N VAL A 25 3.83 11.37 2.57
CA VAL A 25 3.11 12.57 3.04
C VAL A 25 1.75 12.71 2.34
N ALA A 26 1.69 12.51 1.03
CA ALA A 26 0.44 12.60 0.28
C ALA A 26 -0.56 11.49 0.67
N LEU A 27 -0.10 10.26 0.90
CA LEU A 27 -0.94 9.17 1.38
C LEU A 27 -1.46 9.44 2.80
N ARG A 28 -0.65 10.00 3.70
CA ARG A 28 -1.10 10.44 5.03
C ARG A 28 -2.16 11.55 4.94
N SER A 29 -1.97 12.51 4.04
CA SER A 29 -2.97 13.55 3.77
C SER A 29 -4.29 12.95 3.28
N ILE A 30 -4.25 12.06 2.28
CA ILE A 30 -5.42 11.30 1.80
C ILE A 30 -6.09 10.51 2.93
N ALA A 31 -5.30 9.85 3.77
CA ALA A 31 -5.80 9.08 4.91
C ALA A 31 -6.48 9.94 6.00
N SER A 32 -6.18 11.24 6.05
CA SER A 32 -6.81 12.20 6.98
C SER A 32 -8.10 12.83 6.43
N ARG A 33 -8.41 12.63 5.14
CA ARG A 33 -9.56 13.23 4.48
C ARG A 33 -10.86 12.53 4.88
N THR A 34 -11.86 13.33 5.27
CA THR A 34 -13.20 12.86 5.64
C THR A 34 -14.18 12.83 4.47
N ASP A 35 -13.84 13.48 3.35
CA ASP A 35 -14.67 13.55 2.14
C ASP A 35 -14.46 12.36 1.18
N ILE A 36 -13.46 11.52 1.46
CA ILE A 36 -13.20 10.29 0.72
C ILE A 36 -14.10 9.17 1.25
N ALA A 37 -15.16 8.86 0.48
CA ALA A 37 -16.16 7.85 0.86
C ALA A 37 -15.78 6.41 0.50
N VAL A 38 -14.77 6.21 -0.35
CA VAL A 38 -14.33 4.91 -0.85
C VAL A 38 -12.92 4.60 -0.39
N ALA A 39 -12.63 3.31 -0.20
CA ALA A 39 -11.27 2.87 0.05
C ALA A 39 -10.49 2.88 -1.27
N TYR A 40 -9.19 3.20 -1.23
CA TYR A 40 -8.29 3.22 -2.39
C TYR A 40 -7.14 2.26 -2.20
N ASP A 41 -6.59 1.71 -3.29
CA ASP A 41 -5.37 0.92 -3.25
C ASP A 41 -4.25 1.44 -4.15
N TRP A 42 -3.02 1.21 -3.69
CA TRP A 42 -1.79 1.55 -4.39
C TRP A 42 -0.76 0.45 -4.27
N SER A 43 0.08 0.29 -5.29
CA SER A 43 1.33 -0.47 -5.26
C SER A 43 2.50 0.49 -5.24
N LEU A 44 3.28 0.50 -4.15
CA LEU A 44 4.53 1.24 -4.05
C LEU A 44 5.68 0.34 -4.49
N ILE A 45 6.40 0.71 -5.55
CA ILE A 45 7.33 -0.19 -6.23
C ILE A 45 8.75 0.37 -6.20
N TYR A 46 9.71 -0.49 -5.85
CA TYR A 46 11.15 -0.29 -6.08
C TYR A 46 11.69 -1.39 -6.99
N GLY A 47 12.74 -1.08 -7.76
CA GLY A 47 13.38 -2.00 -8.70
C GLY A 47 12.98 -1.73 -10.15
N GLY A 48 13.31 -2.66 -11.05
CA GLY A 48 13.02 -2.55 -12.47
C GLY A 48 11.53 -2.49 -12.79
N ALA A 49 11.21 -1.92 -13.95
CA ALA A 49 9.85 -1.91 -14.48
C ALA A 49 9.33 -3.33 -14.83
N ASP A 50 10.26 -4.25 -15.12
CA ASP A 50 9.97 -5.65 -15.39
C ASP A 50 9.36 -6.32 -14.14
N MET A 51 8.29 -7.10 -14.33
CA MET A 51 7.67 -7.87 -13.25
C MET A 51 8.52 -9.06 -12.81
N THR A 52 9.46 -9.49 -13.66
CA THR A 52 10.33 -10.64 -13.41
C THR A 52 11.68 -10.26 -12.79
N ASP A 53 11.93 -8.97 -12.57
CA ASP A 53 13.16 -8.50 -11.92
C ASP A 53 13.23 -9.06 -10.48
N PRO A 54 14.25 -9.88 -10.14
CA PRO A 54 14.38 -10.46 -8.81
C PRO A 54 14.63 -9.42 -7.71
N TYR A 55 15.04 -8.20 -8.08
CA TYR A 55 15.23 -7.09 -7.17
C TYR A 55 14.00 -6.17 -7.06
N ARG A 56 12.93 -6.47 -7.81
CA ARG A 56 11.67 -5.76 -7.69
C ARG A 56 10.98 -6.14 -6.39
N ILE A 57 10.64 -5.12 -5.62
CA ILE A 57 9.80 -5.24 -4.43
C ILE A 57 8.61 -4.30 -4.54
N ALA A 58 7.47 -4.73 -4.02
CA ALA A 58 6.25 -3.94 -4.00
C ALA A 58 5.57 -4.02 -2.64
N LEU A 59 5.24 -2.87 -2.07
CA LEU A 59 4.31 -2.78 -0.96
C LEU A 59 2.96 -2.33 -1.51
N ARG A 60 2.01 -3.26 -1.59
CA ARG A 60 0.63 -2.94 -1.96
C ARG A 60 -0.15 -2.57 -0.70
N VAL A 61 -0.82 -1.43 -0.73
CA VAL A 61 -1.55 -0.87 0.41
C VAL A 61 -2.96 -0.48 -0.01
N GLY A 62 -3.92 -0.77 0.86
CA GLY A 62 -5.29 -0.27 0.79
C GLY A 62 -5.53 0.67 1.97
N ILE A 63 -6.19 1.80 1.73
CA ILE A 63 -6.55 2.79 2.76
C ILE A 63 -8.05 3.00 2.70
N ASP A 64 -8.72 2.81 3.84
CA ASP A 64 -10.10 3.24 4.06
C ASP A 64 -10.14 4.28 5.19
N PRO A 65 -10.09 5.58 4.86
CA PRO A 65 -10.09 6.65 5.85
C PRO A 65 -11.35 6.63 6.72
N ARG A 66 -12.50 6.29 6.15
CA ARG A 66 -13.79 6.33 6.84
C ARG A 66 -13.88 5.31 7.96
N ASN A 67 -13.37 4.10 7.72
CA ASN A 67 -13.42 3.01 8.69
C ASN A 67 -12.14 2.88 9.53
N GLN A 68 -11.15 3.75 9.32
CA GLN A 68 -9.86 3.74 10.04
C GLN A 68 -9.13 2.38 9.95
N ILE A 69 -9.30 1.72 8.81
CA ILE A 69 -8.65 0.44 8.47
C ILE A 69 -7.85 0.58 7.19
N GLY A 70 -6.91 -0.33 7.00
CA GLY A 70 -6.26 -0.51 5.71
C GLY A 70 -5.97 -1.99 5.45
N ALA A 71 -5.35 -2.27 4.31
CA ALA A 71 -4.89 -3.59 3.96
C ALA A 71 -3.46 -3.52 3.43
N MET A 72 -2.66 -4.57 3.61
CA MET A 72 -1.30 -4.61 3.07
C MET A 72 -0.90 -5.98 2.55
N GLN A 73 -0.09 -5.94 1.50
CA GLN A 73 0.62 -7.07 0.92
C GLN A 73 2.04 -6.63 0.56
N PHE A 74 3.02 -7.47 0.82
CA PHE A 74 4.39 -7.25 0.40
C PHE A 74 4.78 -8.33 -0.61
N GLY A 75 5.20 -7.92 -1.80
CA GLY A 75 5.74 -8.79 -2.84
C GLY A 75 7.24 -8.56 -3.02
N ALA A 76 8.02 -9.63 -3.14
CA ALA A 76 9.40 -9.62 -3.58
C ALA A 76 9.70 -10.88 -4.37
N ALA A 77 10.20 -10.75 -5.60
CA ALA A 77 10.35 -11.86 -6.54
C ALA A 77 9.06 -12.71 -6.64
N ASP A 78 9.12 -13.99 -6.28
CA ASP A 78 8.02 -14.96 -6.28
C ASP A 78 7.32 -15.12 -4.92
N HIS A 79 7.66 -14.30 -3.93
CA HIS A 79 7.09 -14.38 -2.60
C HIS A 79 6.08 -13.27 -2.33
N LEU A 80 4.89 -13.67 -1.89
CA LEU A 80 3.86 -12.79 -1.36
C LEU A 80 3.75 -12.99 0.16
N SER A 81 3.77 -11.89 0.89
CA SER A 81 3.61 -11.85 2.34
C SER A 81 2.43 -10.96 2.73
N ILE A 82 1.71 -11.36 3.77
CA ILE A 82 0.62 -10.59 4.39
C ILE A 82 0.91 -10.41 5.89
N PRO A 83 0.28 -9.41 6.55
CA PRO A 83 0.40 -9.27 8.00
C PRO A 83 -0.02 -10.55 8.73
N ALA A 84 0.81 -11.01 9.67
CA ALA A 84 0.57 -12.23 10.43
C ALA A 84 -0.65 -12.11 11.36
N ALA A 85 -0.85 -10.92 11.94
CA ALA A 85 -2.00 -10.58 12.77
C ALA A 85 -3.11 -9.87 11.96
N GLY A 86 -3.06 -9.91 10.63
CA GLY A 86 -4.05 -9.27 9.78
C GLY A 86 -5.38 -10.03 9.79
N GLY A 87 -6.48 -9.29 9.68
CA GLY A 87 -7.84 -9.79 9.61
C GLY A 87 -8.48 -9.56 8.24
N GLY A 88 -9.81 -9.53 8.24
CA GLY A 88 -10.61 -9.36 7.02
C GLY A 88 -10.77 -10.64 6.22
N ASP A 89 -11.92 -10.79 5.57
CA ASP A 89 -12.32 -11.96 4.80
C ASP A 89 -12.01 -11.83 3.30
N GLY A 90 -11.38 -10.72 2.89
CA GLY A 90 -11.04 -10.43 1.49
C GLY A 90 -12.21 -9.93 0.62
N THR A 91 -13.38 -9.67 1.21
CA THR A 91 -14.56 -9.21 0.46
C THR A 91 -14.61 -7.70 0.25
N LYS A 92 -13.81 -6.93 1.00
CA LYS A 92 -13.78 -5.48 0.93
C LYS A 92 -13.12 -5.00 -0.37
N ALA A 93 -13.86 -4.21 -1.14
CA ALA A 93 -13.37 -3.56 -2.34
C ALA A 93 -12.55 -2.30 -2.02
N TYR A 94 -11.44 -2.15 -2.73
CA TYR A 94 -10.61 -0.94 -2.78
C TYR A 94 -10.58 -0.45 -4.23
N LYS A 95 -10.68 0.87 -4.43
CA LYS A 95 -10.65 1.49 -5.75
C LYS A 95 -9.21 1.67 -6.22
N MET A 96 -8.89 0.95 -7.29
CA MET A 96 -7.65 1.11 -8.03
C MET A 96 -7.77 2.29 -8.98
N ALA A 97 -6.96 3.33 -8.76
CA ALA A 97 -6.95 4.55 -9.57
C ALA A 97 -8.36 5.15 -9.79
N GLY A 98 -9.23 5.04 -8.78
CA GLY A 98 -10.62 5.51 -8.83
C GLY A 98 -11.55 4.77 -9.81
N LYS A 99 -11.07 3.73 -10.51
CA LYS A 99 -11.77 3.15 -11.67
C LYS A 99 -12.28 1.73 -11.44
N ARG A 100 -11.46 0.86 -10.85
CA ARG A 100 -11.77 -0.58 -10.74
C ARG A 100 -11.75 -1.01 -9.28
N ASP A 101 -12.66 -1.91 -8.94
CA ASP A 101 -12.62 -2.57 -7.65
C ASP A 101 -11.54 -3.64 -7.64
N MET A 102 -10.76 -3.62 -6.58
CA MET A 102 -9.75 -4.61 -6.29
C MET A 102 -9.94 -5.14 -4.88
N TYR A 103 -9.56 -6.40 -4.71
CA TYR A 103 -9.72 -7.13 -3.46
C TYR A 103 -8.34 -7.55 -2.96
N PHE A 104 -8.17 -7.48 -1.65
CA PHE A 104 -7.02 -8.09 -0.97
C PHE A 104 -7.41 -9.50 -0.54
N GLN A 105 -6.42 -10.37 -0.36
CA GLN A 105 -6.65 -11.71 0.17
C GLN A 105 -7.11 -11.65 1.65
N PRO A 106 -7.77 -12.70 2.15
CA PRO A 106 -8.11 -12.81 3.57
C PRO A 106 -6.87 -12.62 4.46
N GLY A 107 -7.03 -11.95 5.60
CA GLY A 107 -5.92 -11.69 6.52
C GLY A 107 -4.99 -10.53 6.13
N CYS A 108 -5.32 -9.73 5.12
CA CYS A 108 -4.53 -8.54 4.76
C CYS A 108 -4.89 -7.29 5.57
N GLN A 109 -6.05 -7.26 6.24
CA GLN A 109 -6.57 -6.05 6.88
C GLN A 109 -5.86 -5.77 8.20
N VAL A 110 -5.43 -4.53 8.41
CA VAL A 110 -4.82 -4.02 9.64
C VAL A 110 -5.36 -2.64 9.98
N SER A 111 -4.90 -2.04 11.09
CA SER A 111 -5.23 -0.64 11.40
C SER A 111 -4.67 0.31 10.35
N LEU A 112 -5.36 1.42 10.10
CA LEU A 112 -4.87 2.44 9.18
C LEU A 112 -3.50 2.99 9.59
N GLY A 113 -3.26 3.20 10.89
CA GLY A 113 -1.97 3.63 11.41
C GLY A 113 -0.83 2.66 11.04
N THR A 114 -1.06 1.36 11.20
CA THR A 114 -0.09 0.32 10.80
C THR A 114 0.26 0.40 9.32
N VAL A 115 -0.71 0.70 8.44
CA VAL A 115 -0.44 0.87 7.01
C VAL A 115 0.47 2.07 6.77
N LEU A 116 0.15 3.22 7.35
CA LEU A 116 0.90 4.44 7.14
C LEU A 116 2.34 4.36 7.69
N ASP A 117 2.53 3.70 8.83
CA ASP A 117 3.86 3.50 9.41
C ASP A 117 4.70 2.52 8.59
N ALA A 118 4.07 1.48 8.02
CA ALA A 118 4.72 0.57 7.09
C ALA A 118 5.09 1.26 5.76
N VAL A 119 4.23 2.14 5.25
CA VAL A 119 4.54 2.99 4.08
C VAL A 119 5.75 3.87 4.36
N ASP A 120 5.76 4.59 5.48
CA ASP A 120 6.89 5.44 5.87
C ASP A 120 8.19 4.63 5.94
N GLN A 121 8.16 3.47 6.59
CA GLN A 121 9.33 2.61 6.66
C GLN A 121 9.77 2.13 5.27
N PHE A 122 8.84 1.65 4.45
CA PHE A 122 9.12 1.14 3.11
C PHE A 122 9.77 2.21 2.22
N VAL A 123 9.24 3.44 2.20
CA VAL A 123 9.79 4.50 1.35
C VAL A 123 11.16 5.00 1.81
N LEU A 124 11.50 4.80 3.08
CA LEU A 124 12.80 5.18 3.65
C LEU A 124 13.83 4.07 3.46
N THR A 125 13.48 2.82 3.76
CA THR A 125 14.43 1.71 3.81
C THR A 125 14.50 0.93 2.51
N ARG A 126 13.47 0.99 1.67
CA ARG A 126 13.33 0.19 0.44
C ARG A 126 13.44 -1.32 0.71
N THR A 127 12.87 -1.75 1.83
CA THR A 127 12.84 -3.14 2.25
C THR A 127 11.45 -3.48 2.78
N ARG A 128 11.18 -4.77 2.97
CA ARG A 128 9.98 -5.21 3.69
C ARG A 128 9.91 -4.49 5.06
N PRO A 129 8.80 -3.81 5.40
CA PRO A 129 8.65 -3.15 6.69
C PRO A 129 8.82 -4.12 7.86
N THR A 130 9.68 -3.80 8.82
CA THR A 130 9.93 -4.64 10.01
C THR A 130 9.00 -4.33 11.17
N LEU A 131 8.28 -3.20 11.12
CA LEU A 131 7.25 -2.84 12.10
C LEU A 131 6.01 -3.74 12.02
N VAL A 132 5.90 -4.52 10.94
CA VAL A 132 4.83 -5.49 10.70
C VAL A 132 5.42 -6.89 10.77
N ASN A 133 4.79 -7.77 11.54
CA ASN A 133 5.08 -9.19 11.48
C ASN A 133 4.38 -9.78 10.26
N TRP A 134 5.13 -10.53 9.44
CA TRP A 134 4.64 -11.08 8.17
C TRP A 134 4.50 -12.59 8.24
N ARG A 135 3.53 -13.12 7.49
CA ARG A 135 3.43 -14.54 7.14
C ARG A 135 3.35 -14.68 5.62
N THR A 136 3.75 -15.83 5.09
CA THR A 136 3.48 -16.18 3.69
C THR A 136 1.98 -16.21 3.47
N ALA A 137 1.55 -15.60 2.37
CA ALA A 137 0.14 -15.55 1.97
C ALA A 137 -0.39 -16.94 1.59
#